data_AF-W4J4R3-F1
#
_entry.id   AF-W4J4R3-F1
#
_cell.length_a   1.000
_cell.length_b   1.000
_cell.length_c   1.000
_cell.angle_alpha   90.00
_cell.angle_beta   90.00
_cell.angle_gamma   90.00
#
_symmetry.space_group_name_H-M   'P 1'
#
loop_
_entity.id
_entity.type
_entity.pdbx_description
1 polymer ?
#
loop_
_entity_poly.entity_id
_entity_poly.type
_entity_poly.pdbx_seq_one_letter_code
_entity_poly.pdbx_strand_id
1 'polypeptide(L)'
;MDNMDEENNFNFPESSEVNYNEEFSQIKVGQLISEKYLADFINKDIFFIGEIMNIEGNVINVKSVNGNYVDCILKDNNFNTDSKYIGIKGIVSDDLKIIETRVTKLIHTAKIKNEIVI
;
A
#
# COMPACT_ATOMS: atom_id res chain seq x y z
N MET A 1 -4.54 -56.98 -13.75
CA MET A 1 -4.22 -56.35 -15.04
C MET A 1 -5.12 -55.14 -15.17
N ASP A 2 -4.67 -53.92 -15.34
CA ASP A 2 -3.37 -53.26 -15.25
C ASP A 2 -3.69 -51.76 -15.18
N ASN A 3 -2.75 -51.00 -14.63
CA ASN A 3 -2.75 -49.55 -14.47
C ASN A 3 -3.13 -48.78 -15.75
N MET A 4 -3.62 -47.54 -15.60
CA MET A 4 -2.92 -46.38 -16.15
C MET A 4 -3.40 -45.06 -15.52
N ASP A 5 -2.41 -44.27 -15.12
CA ASP A 5 -2.43 -42.96 -14.49
C ASP A 5 -2.73 -41.81 -15.48
N GLU A 6 -2.76 -40.59 -14.92
CA GLU A 6 -2.62 -39.26 -15.55
C GLU A 6 -3.92 -38.65 -16.14
N GLU A 7 -4.37 -37.44 -15.82
CA GLU A 7 -3.68 -36.20 -15.45
C GLU A 7 -4.58 -35.31 -14.55
N ASN A 8 -4.00 -34.70 -13.51
CA ASN A 8 -4.65 -33.75 -12.61
C ASN A 8 -4.85 -32.38 -13.30
N ASN A 9 -6.04 -32.11 -13.82
CA ASN A 9 -6.43 -30.76 -14.24
C ASN A 9 -7.01 -30.00 -13.04
N PHE A 10 -6.14 -29.42 -12.21
CA PHE A 10 -6.56 -28.63 -11.06
C PHE A 10 -7.04 -27.25 -11.55
N ASN A 11 -8.34 -27.15 -11.81
CA ASN A 11 -9.04 -25.90 -12.06
C ASN A 11 -8.82 -24.95 -10.86
N PHE A 12 -8.13 -23.84 -11.10
CA PHE A 12 -8.18 -22.71 -10.16
C PHE A 12 -9.59 -22.14 -10.20
N PRO A 13 -10.29 -22.01 -9.05
CA PRO A 13 -11.55 -21.30 -9.02
C PRO A 13 -11.26 -19.83 -9.35
N GLU A 14 -11.95 -19.36 -10.39
CA GLU A 14 -12.03 -17.96 -10.82
C GLU A 14 -12.20 -17.09 -9.57
N SER A 15 -11.14 -16.40 -9.17
CA SER A 15 -11.16 -15.50 -8.03
C SER A 15 -12.15 -14.39 -8.36
N SER A 16 -13.28 -14.39 -7.67
CA SER A 16 -14.26 -13.31 -7.65
C SER A 16 -13.54 -11.96 -7.64
N GLU A 17 -13.75 -11.16 -8.68
CA GLU A 17 -13.30 -9.77 -8.77
C GLU A 17 -13.84 -9.01 -7.58
N VAL A 18 -13.02 -8.87 -6.54
CA VAL A 18 -13.31 -7.96 -5.44
C VAL A 18 -13.15 -6.57 -6.02
N ASN A 19 -14.26 -5.93 -6.37
CA ASN A 19 -14.28 -4.58 -6.92
C ASN A 19 -13.92 -3.57 -5.81
N TYR A 20 -12.63 -3.38 -5.57
CA TYR A 20 -12.08 -2.44 -4.59
C TYR A 20 -12.43 -0.96 -4.85
N ASN A 21 -13.14 -0.64 -5.93
CA ASN A 21 -13.44 0.75 -6.31
C ASN A 21 -14.59 1.38 -5.50
N GLU A 22 -15.50 0.58 -4.92
CA GLU A 22 -16.72 1.14 -4.33
C GLU A 22 -16.49 1.82 -2.96
N GLU A 23 -15.56 1.33 -2.13
CA GLU A 23 -15.32 1.91 -0.80
C GLU A 23 -14.44 3.17 -0.77
N PHE A 24 -13.73 3.49 -1.86
CA PHE A 24 -12.86 4.68 -1.93
C PHE A 24 -13.49 5.87 -2.65
N SER A 25 -14.69 5.70 -3.24
CA SER A 25 -15.34 6.69 -4.11
C SER A 25 -15.82 7.97 -3.40
N GLN A 26 -15.87 8.00 -2.06
CA GLN A 26 -16.44 9.13 -1.30
C GLN A 26 -15.41 10.07 -0.67
N ILE A 27 -14.12 9.71 -0.72
CA ILE A 27 -13.03 10.57 -0.27
C ILE A 27 -12.28 10.97 -1.54
N LYS A 28 -12.09 12.27 -1.81
CA LYS A 28 -11.13 12.70 -2.84
C LYS A 28 -9.72 12.35 -2.35
N VAL A 29 -9.38 11.07 -2.34
CA VAL A 29 -8.03 10.57 -2.17
C VAL A 29 -7.26 11.06 -3.41
N GLY A 30 -6.04 11.59 -3.25
CA GLY A 30 -5.25 12.03 -4.40
C GLY A 30 -5.04 10.87 -5.38
N GLN A 31 -4.51 11.14 -6.58
CA GLN A 31 -4.25 10.04 -7.52
C GLN A 31 -3.26 9.03 -6.89
N LEU A 32 -3.65 7.76 -6.87
CA LEU A 32 -2.77 6.69 -6.41
C LEU A 32 -1.65 6.50 -7.43
N ILE A 33 -0.41 6.74 -7.03
CA ILE A 33 0.76 6.62 -7.91
C ILE A 33 1.84 5.74 -7.28
N SER A 34 2.71 5.21 -8.14
CA SER A 34 4.00 4.66 -7.70
C SER A 34 5.08 5.73 -7.70
N GLU A 35 6.19 5.46 -7.05
CA GLU A 35 7.31 6.39 -6.89
C GLU A 35 7.96 6.78 -8.22
N LYS A 36 7.83 5.93 -9.25
CA LYS A 36 8.35 6.20 -10.60
C LYS A 36 7.75 7.45 -11.23
N TYR A 37 6.57 7.86 -10.76
CA TYR A 37 5.83 9.00 -11.31
C TYR A 37 5.97 10.26 -10.46
N LEU A 38 6.75 10.27 -9.38
CA LEU A 38 6.84 11.46 -8.50
C LEU A 38 7.20 12.74 -9.26
N ALA A 39 8.12 12.65 -10.22
CA ALA A 39 8.54 13.78 -11.04
C ALA A 39 7.38 14.41 -11.86
N ASP A 40 6.45 13.59 -12.37
CA ASP A 40 5.28 14.06 -13.13
C ASP A 40 4.21 14.69 -12.23
N PHE A 41 4.36 14.52 -10.92
CA PHE A 41 3.40 14.89 -9.89
C PHE A 41 3.90 15.95 -8.92
N ILE A 42 5.03 16.58 -9.19
CA ILE A 42 5.53 17.73 -8.42
C ILE A 42 4.43 18.79 -8.28
N ASN A 43 4.23 19.28 -7.05
CA ASN A 43 3.19 20.21 -6.62
C ASN A 43 1.74 19.72 -6.81
N LYS A 44 1.54 18.42 -7.02
CA LYS A 44 0.20 17.79 -7.10
C LYS A 44 -0.07 16.92 -5.87
N ASP A 45 -1.35 16.83 -5.52
CA ASP A 45 -1.88 15.99 -4.43
C ASP A 45 -2.02 14.54 -4.91
N ILE A 46 -1.40 13.61 -4.20
CA ILE A 46 -1.33 12.19 -4.52
C ILE A 46 -1.74 11.33 -3.34
N PHE A 47 -1.96 10.05 -3.61
CA PHE A 47 -1.98 9.01 -2.59
C PHE A 47 -0.85 8.02 -2.87
N PHE A 48 -0.11 7.67 -1.84
CA PHE A 48 1.05 6.78 -1.94
C PHE A 48 0.96 5.68 -0.89
N ILE A 49 1.25 4.45 -1.26
CA ILE A 49 1.21 3.29 -0.36
C ILE A 49 2.56 2.60 -0.40
N GLY A 50 3.08 2.24 0.77
CA GLY A 50 4.26 1.40 0.86
C GLY A 50 4.53 0.82 2.25
N GLU A 51 5.62 0.08 2.35
CA GLU A 51 6.11 -0.53 3.58
C GLU A 51 6.93 0.48 4.39
N ILE A 52 6.64 0.60 5.69
CA ILE A 52 7.40 1.48 6.58
C ILE A 52 8.75 0.81 6.86
N MET A 53 9.83 1.49 6.51
CA MET A 53 11.19 0.98 6.71
C MET A 53 11.87 1.62 7.92
N ASN A 54 11.62 2.91 8.12
CA ASN A 54 12.17 3.68 9.23
C ASN A 54 11.28 4.89 9.54
N ILE A 55 11.28 5.32 10.80
CA ILE A 55 10.60 6.52 11.30
C ILE A 55 11.59 7.31 12.13
N GLU A 56 11.90 8.54 11.71
CA GLU A 56 12.81 9.46 12.40
C GLU A 56 12.12 10.81 12.61
N GLY A 57 11.55 11.01 13.80
CA GLY A 57 10.74 12.18 14.10
C GLY A 57 9.51 12.25 13.18
N ASN A 58 9.47 13.25 12.31
CA ASN A 58 8.39 13.44 11.35
C ASN A 58 8.70 12.93 9.94
N VAL A 59 9.87 12.32 9.72
CA VAL A 59 10.25 11.73 8.44
C VAL A 59 10.05 10.22 8.49
N ILE A 60 9.32 9.69 7.52
CA ILE A 60 9.13 8.26 7.32
C ILE A 60 9.77 7.87 6.00
N ASN A 61 10.66 6.88 6.05
CA ASN A 61 11.17 6.25 4.84
C ASN A 61 10.25 5.08 4.46
N VAL A 62 9.64 5.17 3.29
CA VAL A 62 8.64 4.23 2.81
C VAL A 62 9.16 3.51 1.57
N LYS A 63 9.15 2.17 1.59
CA LYS A 63 9.49 1.35 0.43
C LYS A 63 8.24 1.11 -0.42
N SER A 64 8.32 1.53 -1.67
CA SER A 64 7.30 1.29 -2.69
C SER A 64 7.19 -0.19 -3.07
N VAL A 65 6.10 -0.55 -3.75
CA VAL A 65 5.90 -1.89 -4.35
C VAL A 65 6.97 -2.26 -5.38
N ASN A 66 7.62 -1.28 -5.99
CA ASN A 66 8.72 -1.48 -6.93
C ASN A 66 10.08 -1.66 -6.24
N GLY A 67 10.14 -1.54 -4.91
CA GLY A 67 11.35 -1.73 -4.11
C GLY A 67 12.18 -0.46 -3.87
N ASN A 68 11.82 0.67 -4.50
CA ASN A 68 12.46 1.96 -4.31
C ASN A 68 11.92 2.67 -3.06
N TYR A 69 12.74 3.52 -2.44
CA TYR A 69 12.41 4.23 -1.20
C TYR A 69 11.98 5.67 -1.48
N VAL A 70 11.04 6.16 -0.69
CA VAL A 70 10.51 7.52 -0.75
C VAL A 70 10.44 8.08 0.66
N ASP A 71 11.02 9.27 0.85
CA ASP A 71 10.87 9.99 2.11
C ASP A 71 9.53 10.71 2.13
N CYS A 72 8.80 10.49 3.21
CA CYS A 72 7.50 11.08 3.46
C CYS A 72 7.58 11.93 4.73
N ILE A 73 7.20 13.20 4.62
CA ILE A 73 7.24 14.16 5.73
C ILE A 73 5.83 14.27 6.30
N LEU A 74 5.65 13.81 7.53
CA LEU A 74 4.39 13.96 8.27
C LEU A 74 4.30 15.34 8.93
N LYS A 75 3.06 15.83 9.11
CA LYS A 75 2.80 17.02 9.93
C LYS A 75 2.90 16.75 11.43
N ASP A 76 2.63 15.51 11.85
CA ASP A 76 2.75 15.09 13.23
C ASP A 76 4.17 14.60 13.52
N ASN A 77 4.85 15.27 14.46
CA ASN A 77 6.21 14.93 14.87
C ASN A 77 6.28 13.76 15.84
N ASN A 78 5.13 13.30 16.36
CA ASN A 78 5.03 12.21 17.33
C ASN A 78 4.38 10.96 16.74
N PHE A 79 4.41 10.81 15.40
CA PHE A 79 3.86 9.65 14.74
C PHE A 79 4.63 8.38 15.13
N ASN A 80 3.91 7.42 15.69
CA ASN A 80 4.42 6.09 16.00
C ASN A 80 3.37 5.04 15.63
N THR A 81 3.79 3.90 15.12
CA THR A 81 2.88 2.84 14.69
C THR A 81 3.58 1.48 14.70
N ASP A 82 2.81 0.44 15.00
CA ASP A 82 3.23 -0.96 14.85
C ASP A 82 2.83 -1.52 13.46
N SER A 83 2.17 -0.72 12.62
CA SER A 83 1.77 -1.16 11.28
C SER A 83 2.97 -1.33 10.37
N LYS A 84 2.96 -2.41 9.58
CA LYS A 84 3.97 -2.64 8.55
C LYS A 84 3.82 -1.73 7.33
N TYR A 85 2.59 -1.35 6.99
CA TYR A 85 2.26 -0.59 5.77
C TYR A 85 1.52 0.70 6.09
N ILE A 86 1.75 1.71 5.24
CA ILE A 86 1.16 3.03 5.36
C ILE A 86 0.63 3.51 4.01
N GLY A 87 -0.53 4.16 4.05
CA GLY A 87 -1.06 4.99 2.97
C GLY A 87 -0.95 6.46 3.35
N ILE A 88 -0.29 7.26 2.52
CA ILE A 88 0.00 8.68 2.76
C ILE A 88 -0.68 9.49 1.66
N LYS A 89 -1.53 10.43 2.07
CA LYS A 89 -2.04 11.46 1.18
C LYS A 89 -1.16 12.71 1.33
N GLY A 90 -0.58 13.18 0.23
CA GLY A 90 0.37 14.28 0.30
C GLY A 90 0.63 14.97 -1.03
N ILE A 91 1.35 16.09 -0.96
CA ILE A 91 1.85 16.81 -2.13
C ILE A 91 3.28 16.37 -2.40
N VAL A 92 3.60 16.09 -3.66
CA VAL A 92 4.99 15.85 -4.07
C VAL A 92 5.74 17.17 -4.12
N SER A 93 6.89 17.23 -3.46
CA SER A 93 7.78 18.39 -3.43
C SER A 93 8.83 18.33 -4.53
N ASP A 94 9.55 19.43 -4.76
CA ASP A 94 10.54 19.56 -5.83
C ASP A 94 11.74 18.59 -5.65
N ASP A 95 12.01 18.13 -4.43
CA ASP A 95 13.03 17.12 -4.11
C ASP A 95 12.47 15.69 -4.06
N LEU A 96 11.28 15.49 -4.65
CA LEU A 96 10.57 14.21 -4.79
C LEU A 96 10.15 13.57 -3.45
N LYS A 97 10.06 14.35 -2.37
CA LYS A 97 9.45 13.89 -1.12
C LYS A 97 7.94 14.08 -1.12
N ILE A 98 7.25 13.26 -0.34
CA ILE A 98 5.80 13.38 -0.15
C ILE A 98 5.53 14.13 1.14
N ILE A 99 4.97 15.33 1.06
CA ILE A 99 4.57 16.12 2.22
C ILE A 99 3.11 15.80 2.54
N GLU A 100 2.86 15.19 3.70
CA GLU A 100 1.52 14.80 4.13
C GLU A 100 0.59 16.02 4.18
N THR A 101 -0.56 15.90 3.52
CA THR A 101 -1.58 16.96 3.51
C THR A 101 -2.75 16.63 4.42
N ARG A 102 -3.18 15.37 4.45
CA ARG A 102 -4.26 14.83 5.27
C ARG A 102 -4.04 13.35 5.57
N VAL A 103 -4.65 12.88 6.66
CA VAL A 103 -4.90 11.48 7.05
C VAL A 103 -3.91 10.46 6.48
N THR A 104 -2.94 10.09 7.31
CA THR A 104 -2.19 8.85 7.17
C THR A 104 -3.10 7.67 7.52
N LYS A 105 -3.29 6.75 6.58
CA LYS A 105 -4.05 5.51 6.81
C LYS A 105 -3.07 4.38 7.09
N LEU A 106 -3.10 3.87 8.32
CA LEU A 106 -2.38 2.67 8.71
C LEU A 106 -3.06 1.44 8.13
N ILE A 107 -2.29 0.58 7.46
CA ILE A 107 -2.80 -0.63 6.82
C ILE A 107 -2.33 -1.83 7.66
N HIS A 108 -3.25 -2.37 8.46
CA HIS A 108 -3.03 -3.58 9.25
C HIS A 108 -3.40 -4.83 8.44
N THR A 109 -2.51 -5.82 8.40
CA THR A 109 -2.87 -7.15 7.93
C THR A 109 -3.66 -7.87 9.02
N ALA A 110 -4.94 -8.15 8.79
CA ALA A 110 -5.69 -9.05 9.67
C ALA A 110 -5.14 -10.47 9.49
N LYS A 111 -4.56 -11.05 10.55
CA LYS A 111 -4.33 -12.50 10.60
C LYS A 111 -5.68 -13.18 10.80
N ILE A 112 -6.25 -13.77 9.75
CA ILE A 112 -7.30 -14.76 9.90
C ILE A 112 -6.62 -15.97 10.57
N LYS A 113 -6.95 -16.24 11.84
CA LYS A 113 -6.51 -17.46 12.50
C LYS A 113 -7.16 -18.63 11.75
N ASN A 114 -6.34 -19.46 11.11
CA ASN A 114 -6.77 -20.77 10.66
C ASN A 114 -7.21 -21.59 11.87
N GLU A 115 -8.51 -21.58 12.17
CA GLU A 115 -9.14 -22.70 12.85
C GLU A 115 -9.59 -23.67 11.77
N ILE A 116 -8.83 -24.75 11.60
CA ILE A 116 -9.31 -25.95 10.94
C ILE A 116 -10.26 -26.61 11.95
N VAL A 117 -11.56 -26.57 11.67
CA VAL A 117 -12.51 -27.49 12.30
C VAL A 117 -12.52 -28.74 11.43
N ILE A 118 -12.17 -29.87 12.05
CA ILE A 118 -12.04 -31.20 11.46
C ILE A 118 -13.40 -31.74 11.03
#